data_AF-A0AAW6U684-F1
#
_entry.id   AF-A0AAW6U684-F1
#
_cell.length_a   1.000
_cell.length_b   1.000
_cell.length_c   1.000
_cell.angle_alpha   90.00
_cell.angle_beta   90.00
_cell.angle_gamma   90.00
#
_symmetry.space_group_name_H-M   'P 1'
#
loop_
_entity.id
_entity.type
_entity.pdbx_description
1 polymer ?
#
loop_
_entity_poly.entity_id
_entity_poly.type
_entity_poly.pdbx_seq_one_letter_code
_entity_poly.pdbx_strand_id
1 'polypeptide(L)'
;MKVAVTCTGPTLDDQVEVRFGRCPYFLIVDTESMDFEVVENPNTALGGGAGIQSAQMMAEKGVSHVLTGNCGPNAFSVFGQAGIDVIVGVSGRARDAVERFKAGEFSSASAANVQSHFGMAAGAPPEPITNTGFADPPMGMTGMGMGRGGGRGMGGGRGMGGGRGMGGGGGMGGGRGMGGSRGMGGGGGMGRGKGMGFGIGWNPWIGPGESTTLPSGTGGGSQANPSVRGGGSHSVRKAVALVRSERCGGCGICVDVCPVGAIRIEGDRAVVDPLRCTACAACVAECPNEAVIIVQQRIES
;
A
#
# COMPACT_ATOMS: atom_id res chain seq x y z
N MET A 1 -13.05 -7.66 33.34
CA MET A 1 -11.80 -7.69 32.50
C MET A 1 -12.13 -7.18 31.09
N LYS A 2 -11.30 -6.32 30.48
CA LYS A 2 -11.55 -5.73 29.15
C LYS A 2 -10.95 -6.54 27.98
N VAL A 3 -11.80 -6.87 27.01
CA VAL A 3 -11.43 -7.61 25.81
C VAL A 3 -11.82 -6.80 24.58
N ALA A 4 -10.92 -6.64 23.61
CA ALA A 4 -11.25 -6.00 22.34
C ALA A 4 -11.58 -7.04 21.28
N VAL A 5 -12.67 -6.82 20.54
CA VAL A 5 -13.09 -7.67 19.41
C VAL A 5 -13.04 -6.86 18.13
N THR A 6 -12.35 -7.36 17.12
CA THR A 6 -12.35 -6.74 15.79
C THR A 6 -13.66 -7.02 15.09
N CYS A 7 -14.40 -6.00 14.66
CA CYS A 7 -15.75 -6.17 14.11
C CYS A 7 -15.92 -5.41 12.79
N THR A 8 -16.81 -5.92 11.93
CA THR A 8 -17.18 -5.23 10.68
C THR A 8 -18.14 -4.07 10.91
N GLY A 9 -18.82 -4.02 12.06
CA GLY A 9 -19.77 -2.98 12.43
C GLY A 9 -19.70 -2.63 13.93
N PRO A 10 -20.49 -1.64 14.38
CA PRO A 10 -20.45 -1.10 15.74
C PRO A 10 -21.28 -1.90 16.77
N THR A 11 -21.85 -3.04 16.40
CA THR A 11 -22.74 -3.82 17.27
C THR A 11 -22.19 -5.20 17.60
N LEU A 12 -22.58 -5.78 18.74
CA LEU A 12 -22.17 -7.13 19.15
C LEU A 12 -22.71 -8.24 18.23
N ASP A 13 -23.69 -7.95 17.38
CA ASP A 13 -24.25 -8.89 16.41
C ASP A 13 -23.50 -8.90 15.08
N ASP A 14 -22.59 -7.94 14.87
CA ASP A 14 -21.73 -7.89 13.70
C ASP A 14 -20.68 -9.00 13.70
N GLN A 15 -20.18 -9.31 12.50
CA GLN A 15 -19.18 -10.35 12.30
C GLN A 15 -17.81 -9.88 12.81
N VAL A 16 -17.06 -10.84 13.35
CA VAL A 16 -15.65 -10.64 13.67
C VAL A 16 -14.87 -10.40 12.37
N GLU A 17 -14.17 -9.28 12.32
CA GLU A 17 -13.38 -8.90 11.15
C GLU A 17 -12.04 -9.66 11.13
N VAL A 18 -11.63 -10.06 9.93
CA VAL A 18 -10.49 -10.97 9.76
C VAL A 18 -9.16 -10.26 9.92
N ARG A 19 -9.05 -8.94 9.72
CA ARG A 19 -7.81 -8.18 9.62
C ARG A 19 -7.67 -7.16 10.76
N PHE A 20 -6.97 -7.54 11.82
CA PHE A 20 -6.76 -6.67 12.98
C PHE A 20 -6.41 -5.20 12.67
N GLY A 21 -5.37 -4.97 11.84
CA GLY A 21 -4.88 -3.60 11.61
C GLY A 21 -5.82 -2.71 10.80
N ARG A 22 -6.80 -3.28 10.09
CA ARG A 22 -7.70 -2.56 9.18
C ARG A 22 -9.17 -2.85 9.46
N CYS A 23 -9.49 -3.43 10.60
CA CYS A 23 -10.88 -3.57 10.99
C CYS A 23 -11.49 -2.17 11.12
N PRO A 24 -12.76 -1.98 10.73
CA PRO A 24 -13.42 -0.69 10.84
C PRO A 24 -13.75 -0.33 12.28
N TYR A 25 -14.07 -1.31 13.13
CA TYR A 25 -14.45 -1.09 14.52
C TYR A 25 -13.74 -2.07 15.47
N PHE A 26 -13.41 -1.57 16.66
CA PHE A 26 -13.02 -2.35 17.83
C PHE A 26 -14.13 -2.24 18.88
N LEU A 27 -14.68 -3.37 19.30
CA LEU A 27 -15.62 -3.43 20.43
C LEU A 27 -14.84 -3.79 21.68
N ILE A 28 -14.72 -2.87 22.62
CA ILE A 28 -14.07 -3.10 23.90
C ILE A 28 -15.15 -3.54 24.88
N VAL A 29 -15.19 -4.82 25.18
CA VAL A 29 -16.22 -5.46 26.01
C VAL A 29 -15.64 -5.78 27.39
N ASP A 30 -16.36 -5.43 28.45
CA ASP A 30 -16.07 -5.98 29.77
C ASP A 30 -16.73 -7.36 29.92
N THR A 31 -15.91 -8.38 30.15
CA THR A 31 -16.34 -9.78 30.31
C THR A 31 -17.18 -10.04 31.56
N GLU A 32 -17.14 -9.14 32.55
CA GLU A 32 -17.91 -9.26 33.79
C GLU A 32 -19.35 -8.75 33.59
N SER A 33 -19.52 -7.53 33.08
CA SER A 33 -20.84 -6.90 32.92
C SER A 33 -21.45 -7.04 31.52
N MET A 34 -20.67 -7.47 30.52
CA MET A 34 -21.04 -7.47 29.08
C MET A 34 -21.29 -6.07 28.50
N ASP A 35 -20.92 -5.01 29.23
CA ASP A 35 -20.92 -3.65 28.69
C ASP A 35 -19.83 -3.51 27.63
N PHE A 36 -20.11 -2.74 26.58
CA PHE A 36 -19.15 -2.53 25.51
C PHE A 36 -19.04 -1.06 25.08
N GLU A 37 -17.81 -0.67 24.73
CA GLU A 37 -17.49 0.60 24.11
C GLU A 37 -17.12 0.35 22.64
N VAL A 38 -17.67 1.15 21.73
CA VAL A 38 -17.34 1.09 20.30
C VAL A 38 -16.23 2.10 20.00
N VAL A 39 -15.13 1.62 19.43
CA VAL A 39 -14.02 2.46 18.95
C VAL A 39 -13.89 2.30 17.45
N GLU A 40 -14.08 3.39 16.71
CA GLU A 40 -13.85 3.42 15.27
C GLU A 40 -12.35 3.50 14.95
N ASN A 41 -11.89 2.74 13.96
CA ASN A 41 -10.49 2.69 13.58
C ASN A 41 -10.18 3.71 12.47
N PRO A 42 -9.45 4.81 12.76
CA PRO A 42 -9.04 5.78 11.73
C PRO A 42 -7.99 5.21 10.77
N ASN A 43 -7.38 4.06 11.10
CA ASN A 43 -6.22 3.52 10.41
C ASN A 43 -6.56 2.57 9.25
N THR A 44 -7.85 2.41 8.94
CA THR A 44 -8.36 1.50 7.89
C THR A 44 -7.74 1.78 6.52
N ALA A 45 -7.53 3.06 6.19
CA ALA A 45 -7.01 3.52 4.90
C ALA A 45 -5.48 3.72 4.84
N LEU A 46 -4.74 3.44 5.92
CA LEU A 46 -3.30 3.67 5.94
C LEU A 46 -2.54 2.73 4.99
N GLY A 47 -1.67 3.32 4.17
CA GLY A 47 -0.77 2.61 3.25
C GLY A 47 0.32 1.79 3.95
N GLY A 48 0.49 1.93 5.27
CA GLY A 48 1.44 1.15 6.06
C GLY A 48 1.32 1.45 7.55
N GLY A 49 1.68 0.48 8.40
CA GLY A 49 1.71 0.66 9.86
C GLY A 49 0.34 0.67 10.55
N ALA A 50 -0.76 0.39 9.83
CA ALA A 50 -2.11 0.37 10.39
C ALA A 50 -2.22 -0.53 11.64
N GLY A 51 -1.63 -1.73 11.58
CA GLY A 51 -1.60 -2.65 12.72
C GLY A 51 -0.82 -2.15 13.94
N ILE A 52 0.25 -1.36 13.75
CA ILE A 52 1.03 -0.80 14.87
C ILE A 52 0.20 0.26 15.59
N GLN A 53 -0.39 1.18 14.83
CA GLN A 53 -1.18 2.28 15.40
C GLN A 53 -2.47 1.76 16.06
N SER A 54 -3.14 0.79 15.44
CA SER A 54 -4.32 0.15 16.05
C SER A 54 -3.96 -0.62 17.31
N ALA A 55 -2.81 -1.32 17.36
CA ALA A 55 -2.36 -2.00 18.57
C ALA A 55 -2.01 -1.02 19.71
N GLN A 56 -1.37 0.11 19.39
CA GLN A 56 -1.10 1.19 20.36
C GLN A 56 -2.40 1.78 20.93
N MET A 57 -3.39 2.02 20.08
CA MET A 57 -4.71 2.49 20.53
C MET A 57 -5.38 1.51 21.50
N MET A 58 -5.27 0.20 21.25
CA MET A 58 -5.81 -0.81 22.17
C MET A 58 -5.03 -0.89 23.49
N ALA A 59 -3.72 -0.64 23.45
CA ALA A 59 -2.91 -0.53 24.66
C ALA A 59 -3.30 0.68 25.53
N GLU A 60 -3.53 1.84 24.91
CA GLU A 60 -4.00 3.04 25.61
C GLU A 60 -5.38 2.85 26.26
N LYS A 61 -6.25 2.06 25.62
CA LYS A 61 -7.57 1.70 26.17
C LYS A 61 -7.50 0.70 27.34
N GLY A 62 -6.32 0.14 27.62
CA GLY A 62 -6.09 -0.79 28.72
C GLY A 62 -6.80 -2.13 28.52
N VAL A 63 -6.85 -2.61 27.28
CA VAL A 63 -7.41 -3.92 26.93
C VAL A 63 -6.42 -5.00 27.36
N SER A 64 -6.90 -6.10 27.96
CA SER A 64 -6.02 -7.22 28.33
C SER A 64 -5.90 -8.28 27.24
N HIS A 65 -6.98 -8.51 26.47
CA HIS A 65 -7.02 -9.50 25.40
C HIS A 65 -7.63 -8.95 24.12
N VAL A 66 -7.12 -9.39 22.97
CA VAL A 66 -7.65 -9.02 21.64
C VAL A 66 -8.10 -10.27 20.91
N LEU A 67 -9.39 -10.32 20.56
CA LEU A 67 -10.02 -11.35 19.74
C LEU A 67 -10.06 -10.88 18.29
N THR A 68 -9.36 -11.58 17.41
CA THR A 68 -9.32 -11.25 15.98
C THR A 68 -9.22 -12.49 15.09
N GLY A 69 -9.57 -12.35 13.80
CA GLY A 69 -9.29 -13.41 12.83
C GLY A 69 -7.79 -13.56 12.61
N ASN A 70 -7.14 -12.50 12.14
CA ASN A 70 -5.72 -12.50 11.80
C ASN A 70 -4.98 -11.30 12.39
N CYS A 71 -3.80 -11.58 12.93
CA CYS A 71 -2.87 -10.59 13.45
C CYS A 71 -1.51 -10.73 12.75
N GLY A 72 -1.01 -9.64 12.18
CA GLY A 72 0.32 -9.57 11.59
C GLY A 72 1.44 -9.43 12.66
N PRO A 73 2.71 -9.72 12.32
CA PRO A 73 3.85 -9.67 13.25
C PRO A 73 4.11 -8.26 13.80
N ASN A 74 3.81 -7.22 13.02
CA ASN A 74 3.99 -5.83 13.44
C ASN A 74 3.02 -5.42 14.55
N ALA A 75 1.78 -5.94 14.53
CA ALA A 75 0.82 -5.69 15.60
C ALA A 75 1.12 -6.57 16.82
N PHE A 76 1.48 -7.83 16.57
CA PHE A 76 1.81 -8.79 17.61
C PHE A 76 3.00 -8.35 18.48
N SER A 77 4.02 -7.68 17.88
CA SER A 77 5.14 -7.14 18.65
C SER A 77 4.73 -6.01 19.60
N VAL A 78 3.78 -5.17 19.21
CA VAL A 78 3.23 -4.09 20.06
C VAL A 78 2.43 -4.70 21.20
N PHE A 79 1.60 -5.71 20.92
CA PHE A 79 0.84 -6.40 21.95
C PHE A 79 1.72 -7.10 22.98
N GLY A 80 2.77 -7.78 22.54
CA GLY A 80 3.74 -8.40 23.45
C GLY A 80 4.46 -7.40 24.35
N GLN A 81 4.74 -6.18 23.86
CA GLN A 81 5.31 -5.10 24.69
C GLN A 81 4.30 -4.49 25.67
N ALA A 82 3.03 -4.42 25.27
CA ALA A 82 1.94 -3.91 26.09
C ALA A 82 1.41 -4.93 27.11
N GLY A 83 1.86 -6.20 27.05
CA GLY A 83 1.35 -7.28 27.89
C GLY A 83 -0.09 -7.67 27.55
N ILE A 84 -0.47 -7.55 26.28
CA ILE A 84 -1.81 -7.86 25.77
C ILE A 84 -1.77 -9.21 25.07
N ASP A 85 -2.65 -10.11 25.48
CA ASP A 85 -2.77 -11.44 24.87
C ASP A 85 -3.64 -11.39 23.62
N VAL A 86 -3.12 -11.89 22.50
CA VAL A 86 -3.85 -11.92 21.23
C VAL A 86 -4.40 -13.31 20.99
N ILE A 87 -5.66 -13.41 20.63
CA ILE A 87 -6.31 -14.64 20.20
C ILE A 87 -6.64 -14.48 18.73
N VAL A 88 -6.12 -15.40 17.95
CA VAL A 88 -6.24 -15.43 16.48
C VAL A 88 -7.11 -16.61 16.04
N GLY A 89 -7.64 -16.55 14.84
CA GLY A 89 -8.56 -17.56 14.29
C GLY A 89 -9.99 -17.41 14.80
N VAL A 90 -10.34 -16.27 15.42
CA VAL A 90 -11.70 -16.00 15.88
C VAL A 90 -12.57 -15.67 14.67
N SER A 91 -13.73 -16.33 14.59
CA SER A 91 -14.72 -16.13 13.53
C SER A 91 -16.13 -16.29 14.10
N GLY A 92 -17.13 -15.77 13.40
CA GLY A 92 -18.52 -15.73 13.84
C GLY A 92 -18.94 -14.34 14.32
N ARG A 93 -20.01 -14.28 15.12
CA ARG A 93 -20.50 -13.01 15.69
C ARG A 93 -19.63 -12.56 16.85
N ALA A 94 -19.53 -11.24 17.04
CA ALA A 94 -18.73 -10.66 18.12
C ALA A 94 -19.22 -11.11 19.51
N ARG A 95 -20.53 -11.19 19.73
CA ARG A 95 -21.13 -11.74 20.95
C ARG A 95 -20.65 -13.17 21.24
N ASP A 96 -20.80 -14.05 20.27
CA ASP A 96 -20.43 -15.46 20.39
C ASP A 96 -18.93 -15.62 20.68
N ALA A 97 -18.10 -14.77 20.07
CA ALA A 97 -16.66 -14.74 20.33
C ALA A 97 -16.33 -14.36 21.79
N VAL A 98 -17.00 -13.36 22.35
CA VAL A 98 -16.81 -12.98 23.77
C VAL A 98 -17.30 -14.06 24.71
N GLU A 99 -18.44 -14.69 24.41
CA GLU A 99 -18.99 -15.78 25.23
C GLU A 99 -18.06 -17.00 25.25
N ARG A 100 -17.54 -17.40 24.09
CA ARG A 100 -16.55 -18.49 23.97
C ARG A 100 -15.23 -18.17 24.67
N PHE A 101 -14.83 -16.90 24.66
CA PHE A 101 -13.69 -16.43 25.46
C PHE A 101 -13.95 -16.55 26.96
N LYS A 102 -15.12 -16.14 27.41
CA LYS A 102 -15.54 -16.30 28.82
C LYS A 102 -15.65 -17.77 29.24
N ALA A 103 -16.04 -18.65 28.32
CA ALA A 103 -16.06 -20.10 28.52
C ALA A 103 -14.67 -20.75 28.57
N GLY A 104 -13.60 -20.01 28.23
CA GLY A 104 -12.23 -20.52 28.22
C GLY A 104 -11.89 -21.41 27.02
N GLU A 105 -12.65 -21.33 25.93
CA GLU A 105 -12.45 -22.16 24.73
C GLU A 105 -11.24 -21.74 23.88
N PHE A 106 -10.71 -20.53 24.09
CA PHE A 106 -9.61 -19.99 23.31
C PHE A 106 -8.28 -20.14 24.03
N SER A 107 -7.28 -20.64 23.30
CA SER A 107 -5.88 -20.58 23.71
C SER A 107 -5.28 -19.26 23.22
N SER A 108 -4.57 -18.54 24.09
CA SER A 108 -3.81 -17.36 23.67
C SER A 108 -2.79 -17.72 22.59
N ALA A 109 -2.67 -16.89 21.57
CA ALA A 109 -1.72 -17.12 20.48
C ALA A 109 -0.30 -16.78 20.98
N SER A 110 0.62 -17.74 20.87
CA SER A 110 2.03 -17.53 21.19
C SER A 110 2.83 -16.87 20.07
N ALA A 111 2.23 -16.71 18.88
CA ALA A 111 2.82 -16.05 17.71
C ALA A 111 1.75 -15.48 16.76
N ALA A 112 2.13 -14.49 15.94
CA ALA A 112 1.29 -13.94 14.87
C ALA A 112 0.91 -15.03 13.84
N ASN A 113 -0.35 -15.05 13.39
CA ASN A 113 -0.84 -16.06 12.46
C ASN A 113 -0.77 -15.66 10.98
N VAL A 114 -0.40 -14.41 10.66
CA VAL A 114 -0.26 -13.93 9.28
C VAL A 114 0.97 -13.04 9.11
N GLN A 115 1.58 -12.95 7.91
CA GLN A 115 2.73 -12.06 7.69
C GLN A 115 2.34 -10.57 7.63
N SER A 116 3.37 -9.70 7.59
CA SER A 116 3.34 -8.25 7.82
C SER A 116 2.44 -7.39 6.89
N HIS A 117 1.64 -7.97 5.99
CA HIS A 117 0.94 -7.24 4.92
C HIS A 117 -0.50 -7.69 4.59
N PHE A 118 -1.14 -8.47 5.46
CA PHE A 118 -2.51 -8.94 5.21
C PHE A 118 -3.54 -7.79 5.14
N GLY A 119 -4.21 -7.62 4.00
CA GLY A 119 -5.39 -6.75 3.87
C GLY A 119 -5.38 -5.62 2.83
N MET A 120 -4.43 -5.59 1.90
CA MET A 120 -4.38 -4.59 0.80
C MET A 120 -5.25 -4.98 -0.40
N ALA A 121 -6.50 -5.42 -0.23
CA ALA A 121 -7.41 -5.54 -1.37
C ALA A 121 -8.88 -5.60 -0.91
N ALA A 122 -9.67 -4.64 -1.39
CA ALA A 122 -11.10 -4.82 -1.67
C ALA A 122 -11.58 -3.65 -2.56
N GLY A 123 -11.18 -3.68 -3.84
CA GLY A 123 -12.06 -3.20 -4.89
C GLY A 123 -13.14 -4.26 -5.09
N ALA A 124 -14.39 -3.81 -5.23
CA ALA A 124 -15.62 -4.62 -5.28
C ALA A 124 -15.54 -5.89 -6.17
N PRO A 125 -16.31 -6.95 -5.85
CA PRO A 125 -16.36 -8.15 -6.69
C PRO A 125 -16.97 -7.81 -8.07
N PRO A 126 -16.41 -8.31 -9.19
CA PRO A 126 -17.13 -8.30 -10.46
C PRO A 126 -18.23 -9.37 -10.42
N GLU A 127 -19.45 -8.94 -10.74
CA GLU A 127 -20.64 -9.76 -10.97
C GLU A 127 -20.35 -10.92 -11.95
N PRO A 128 -20.99 -12.10 -11.81
CA PRO A 128 -20.71 -13.26 -12.64
C PRO A 128 -21.26 -13.10 -14.06
N ILE A 129 -20.38 -13.03 -15.05
CA ILE A 129 -20.73 -13.26 -16.45
C ILE A 129 -21.11 -14.74 -16.66
N THR A 130 -22.41 -15.01 -16.74
CA THR A 130 -22.90 -16.33 -17.16
C THR A 130 -22.71 -16.45 -18.68
N ASN A 131 -21.67 -17.19 -19.04
CA ASN A 131 -21.41 -17.63 -20.40
C ASN A 131 -22.48 -18.66 -20.80
N THR A 132 -23.52 -18.23 -21.50
CA THR A 132 -24.33 -19.13 -22.32
C THR A 132 -24.14 -18.74 -23.78
N GLY A 133 -23.62 -19.69 -24.54
CA GLY A 133 -23.20 -19.51 -25.91
C GLY A 133 -24.34 -19.10 -26.84
N PHE A 134 -23.98 -18.36 -27.88
CA PHE A 134 -24.82 -18.19 -29.06
C PHE A 134 -24.04 -18.66 -30.29
N ALA A 135 -24.30 -19.92 -30.63
CA ALA A 135 -24.25 -20.38 -32.00
C ALA A 135 -25.37 -19.71 -32.81
N ASP A 136 -25.05 -19.42 -34.08
CA ASP A 136 -25.93 -19.22 -35.24
C ASP A 136 -27.06 -18.17 -35.19
N PRO A 137 -27.10 -17.21 -36.15
CA PRO A 137 -28.31 -16.48 -36.46
C PRO A 137 -29.06 -17.14 -37.63
N PRO A 138 -30.31 -17.63 -37.45
CA PRO A 138 -31.23 -17.80 -38.57
C PRO A 138 -32.11 -16.57 -38.76
N MET A 139 -32.38 -16.30 -40.02
CA MET A 139 -33.25 -15.26 -40.55
C MET A 139 -34.66 -15.24 -39.94
N GLY A 140 -35.26 -14.04 -39.89
CA GLY A 140 -36.68 -13.89 -40.27
C GLY A 140 -37.50 -12.89 -39.44
N MET A 141 -37.81 -11.74 -40.08
CA MET A 141 -39.07 -10.96 -39.96
C MET A 141 -39.33 -10.26 -38.60
N THR A 142 -39.81 -9.04 -38.46
CA THR A 142 -40.51 -8.06 -39.30
C THR A 142 -40.58 -6.77 -38.46
N GLY A 143 -40.35 -5.59 -39.03
CA GLY A 143 -40.54 -4.35 -38.27
C GLY A 143 -40.02 -3.09 -38.96
N MET A 144 -40.67 -2.70 -40.06
CA MET A 144 -40.55 -1.36 -40.65
C MET A 144 -40.97 -0.30 -39.63
N GLY A 145 -40.06 0.62 -39.31
CA GLY A 145 -40.35 1.85 -38.58
C GLY A 145 -39.49 2.98 -39.10
N MET A 146 -40.01 3.71 -40.10
CA MET A 146 -39.42 4.95 -40.62
C MET A 146 -39.39 6.03 -39.52
N GLY A 147 -38.19 6.43 -39.10
CA GLY A 147 -37.97 7.57 -38.19
C GLY A 147 -36.96 8.54 -38.80
N ARG A 148 -37.46 9.69 -39.24
CA ARG A 148 -36.82 10.71 -40.07
C ARG A 148 -36.20 11.81 -39.21
N GLY A 149 -34.94 12.16 -39.50
CA GLY A 149 -34.33 13.46 -39.18
C GLY A 149 -33.56 13.51 -37.87
N GLY A 150 -32.46 14.23 -37.72
CA GLY A 150 -31.71 15.09 -38.64
C GLY A 150 -30.40 15.43 -37.93
N GLY A 151 -29.29 15.40 -38.67
CA GLY A 151 -27.98 15.72 -38.09
C GLY A 151 -27.84 17.21 -37.77
N ARG A 152 -26.88 17.51 -36.89
CA ARG A 152 -25.84 18.54 -37.08
C ARG A 152 -24.94 18.56 -35.85
N GLY A 153 -23.70 18.11 -36.05
CA GLY A 153 -22.62 18.44 -35.12
C GLY A 153 -22.32 19.94 -35.17
N MET A 154 -21.77 20.44 -34.07
CA MET A 154 -21.01 21.69 -34.02
C MET A 154 -20.00 21.58 -32.87
N GLY A 155 -18.75 21.28 -33.23
CA GLY A 155 -17.61 21.69 -32.43
C GLY A 155 -17.49 23.21 -32.49
N GLY A 156 -17.15 23.83 -31.36
CA GLY A 156 -17.00 25.28 -31.24
C GLY A 156 -15.85 25.61 -30.30
N GLY A 157 -14.64 25.57 -30.83
CA GLY A 157 -13.49 26.18 -30.19
C GLY A 157 -13.33 27.66 -30.57
N ARG A 158 -12.49 28.32 -29.76
CA ARG A 158 -11.79 29.61 -29.96
C ARG A 158 -12.58 30.91 -29.79
N GLY A 159 -11.96 31.82 -29.03
CA GLY A 159 -11.92 33.23 -29.41
C GLY A 159 -11.97 34.22 -28.26
N MET A 160 -10.84 34.44 -27.58
CA MET A 160 -10.60 35.72 -26.89
C MET A 160 -10.27 36.77 -27.95
N GLY A 161 -11.29 37.49 -28.41
CA GLY A 161 -11.17 38.65 -29.29
C GLY A 161 -11.49 39.92 -28.51
N GLY A 162 -10.55 40.86 -28.48
CA GLY A 162 -10.72 42.17 -27.86
C GLY A 162 -11.72 43.05 -28.62
N GLY A 163 -12.52 43.80 -27.87
CA GLY A 163 -13.42 44.82 -28.38
C GLY A 163 -13.59 45.95 -27.38
N ARG A 164 -13.23 47.17 -27.80
CA ARG A 164 -13.48 48.44 -27.10
C ARG A 164 -14.97 48.77 -27.18
N GLY A 165 -15.55 49.27 -26.09
CA GLY A 165 -16.90 49.84 -26.10
C GLY A 165 -17.12 50.73 -24.88
N MET A 166 -17.18 52.04 -25.11
CA MET A 166 -17.53 53.08 -24.14
C MET A 166 -19.03 52.99 -23.80
N GLY A 167 -19.39 53.15 -22.52
CA GLY A 167 -20.77 53.33 -22.09
C GLY A 167 -20.82 53.84 -20.65
N GLY A 168 -21.01 55.15 -20.50
CA GLY A 168 -21.23 55.78 -19.21
C GLY A 168 -22.66 55.58 -18.71
N GLY A 169 -22.81 55.45 -17.39
CA GLY A 169 -24.10 55.44 -16.70
C GLY A 169 -23.86 55.57 -15.21
N GLY A 170 -24.22 56.72 -14.64
CA GLY A 170 -24.05 57.05 -13.23
C GLY A 170 -25.04 56.33 -12.32
N GLY A 171 -24.67 56.21 -11.04
CA GLY A 171 -25.52 55.74 -9.96
C GLY A 171 -24.86 55.98 -8.61
N MET A 172 -25.38 56.96 -7.87
CA MET A 172 -24.95 57.38 -6.54
C MET A 172 -25.47 56.42 -5.44
N GLY A 173 -24.68 56.26 -4.39
CA GLY A 173 -25.10 55.77 -3.07
C GLY A 173 -23.93 55.06 -2.38
N GLY A 174 -23.39 55.44 -1.21
CA GLY A 174 -23.88 56.33 -0.17
C GLY A 174 -23.91 55.58 1.17
N GLY A 175 -22.82 55.62 1.94
CA GLY A 175 -22.72 55.13 3.33
C GLY A 175 -21.31 54.62 3.66
N ARG A 176 -20.38 55.40 4.26
CA ARG A 176 -20.24 55.75 5.69
C ARG A 176 -20.30 54.50 6.61
N GLY A 177 -19.30 54.11 7.38
CA GLY A 177 -17.97 54.67 7.65
C GLY A 177 -17.23 53.89 8.75
N MET A 178 -15.96 54.30 8.97
CA MET A 178 -15.15 54.38 10.22
C MET A 178 -15.16 53.19 11.20
N GLY A 179 -14.04 52.67 11.72
CA GLY A 179 -12.64 53.09 11.81
C GLY A 179 -11.79 51.88 12.27
N GLY A 180 -10.48 51.92 12.49
CA GLY A 180 -9.56 53.03 12.69
C GLY A 180 -8.74 52.80 13.97
N SER A 181 -7.61 52.10 13.87
CA SER A 181 -6.43 52.21 14.78
C SER A 181 -5.29 51.35 14.21
N ARG A 182 -4.29 51.91 13.53
CA ARG A 182 -3.04 52.52 14.05
C ARG A 182 -2.33 51.70 15.13
N GLY A 183 -1.13 51.23 14.76
CA GLY A 183 -0.07 50.80 15.67
C GLY A 183 1.23 50.57 14.89
N MET A 184 2.00 51.64 14.65
CA MET A 184 3.39 51.59 14.16
C MET A 184 4.35 51.44 15.33
N GLY A 185 5.42 50.67 15.12
CA GLY A 185 6.64 50.63 15.92
C GLY A 185 7.35 49.30 15.67
N GLY A 186 8.56 49.19 15.12
CA GLY A 186 9.67 50.14 15.02
C GLY A 186 10.80 49.70 15.96
N GLY A 187 11.77 48.96 15.43
CA GLY A 187 13.01 48.55 16.11
C GLY A 187 13.47 47.19 15.54
N GLY A 188 14.62 47.04 14.88
CA GLY A 188 15.92 47.66 15.13
C GLY A 188 16.82 46.58 15.73
N GLY A 189 17.66 45.94 14.92
CA GLY A 189 18.51 44.84 15.38
C GLY A 189 19.45 44.33 14.31
N MET A 190 20.50 45.10 14.03
CA MET A 190 21.68 44.65 13.30
C MET A 190 22.40 43.55 14.08
N GLY A 191 22.75 42.44 13.43
CA GLY A 191 23.62 41.40 13.98
C GLY A 191 24.55 40.85 12.91
N ARG A 192 25.83 41.23 12.98
CA ARG A 192 26.93 40.78 12.12
C ARG A 192 27.44 39.41 12.58
N GLY A 193 27.95 38.62 11.62
CA GLY A 193 28.86 37.48 11.83
C GLY A 193 28.87 36.63 10.57
N LYS A 194 29.80 36.74 9.60
CA LYS A 194 31.24 36.43 9.64
C LYS A 194 31.56 35.13 10.38
N GLY A 195 32.07 34.14 9.62
CA GLY A 195 32.80 32.98 10.13
C GLY A 195 32.27 31.68 9.53
N MET A 196 32.96 31.09 8.53
CA MET A 196 33.89 29.97 8.75
C MET A 196 33.10 28.68 9.09
N GLY A 197 32.91 27.76 8.15
CA GLY A 197 33.96 26.80 7.81
C GLY A 197 33.81 25.54 8.66
N PHE A 198 32.91 24.63 8.28
CA PHE A 198 32.98 23.22 8.67
C PHE A 198 33.74 22.52 7.53
N GLY A 199 35.04 22.21 7.64
CA GLY A 199 35.66 21.57 8.79
C GLY A 199 35.50 20.06 8.69
N ILE A 200 35.75 19.52 7.48
CA ILE A 200 36.03 18.11 7.21
C ILE A 200 37.17 17.69 8.13
N GLY A 201 36.91 16.69 8.98
CA GLY A 201 37.86 16.16 9.95
C GLY A 201 39.17 15.75 9.28
N TRP A 202 40.22 16.47 9.61
CA TRP A 202 41.60 16.12 9.31
C TRP A 202 42.09 15.08 10.32
N ASN A 203 42.55 13.95 9.79
CA ASN A 203 43.15 12.85 10.52
C ASN A 203 44.65 13.15 10.77
N PRO A 204 45.22 13.03 11.99
CA PRO A 204 46.56 13.58 12.29
C PRO A 204 47.77 12.68 11.96
N TRP A 205 47.68 11.77 10.98
CA TRP A 205 48.68 10.68 10.81
C TRP A 205 49.52 10.72 9.53
N ILE A 206 49.76 11.88 8.90
CA ILE A 206 50.63 11.93 7.70
C ILE A 206 51.55 13.17 7.75
N GLY A 207 52.83 12.92 8.05
CA GLY A 207 53.92 13.89 7.92
C GLY A 207 54.37 14.08 6.47
N PRO A 208 55.22 15.10 6.20
CA PRO A 208 55.44 15.62 4.86
C PRO A 208 56.52 14.83 4.11
N GLY A 209 56.23 14.48 2.86
CA GLY A 209 57.16 13.83 1.96
C GLY A 209 56.87 14.25 0.51
N GLU A 210 57.76 15.09 0.00
CA GLU A 210 58.28 15.10 -1.37
C GLU A 210 57.35 15.16 -2.59
N SER A 211 57.46 16.31 -3.26
CA SER A 211 57.06 16.62 -4.62
C SER A 211 57.58 15.62 -5.65
N THR A 212 56.71 15.14 -6.53
CA THR A 212 57.14 14.69 -7.86
C THR A 212 56.10 15.03 -8.93
N THR A 213 56.60 15.82 -9.87
CA THR A 213 56.08 16.25 -11.17
C THR A 213 55.09 15.31 -11.87
N LEU A 214 53.96 15.88 -12.29
CA LEU A 214 53.11 15.36 -13.37
C LEU A 214 53.78 15.61 -14.73
N PRO A 215 53.78 14.64 -15.66
CA PRO A 215 53.82 14.96 -17.08
C PRO A 215 52.41 14.87 -17.68
N SER A 216 52.00 15.97 -18.30
CA SER A 216 50.95 16.02 -19.30
C SER A 216 51.38 15.24 -20.54
N GLY A 217 50.70 14.13 -20.82
CA GLY A 217 50.90 13.30 -22.01
C GLY A 217 49.60 13.06 -22.74
N THR A 218 49.35 13.87 -23.76
CA THR A 218 48.38 13.63 -24.84
C THR A 218 48.79 12.42 -25.67
N GLY A 219 47.83 11.57 -26.07
CA GLY A 219 48.09 10.58 -27.13
C GLY A 219 47.05 9.47 -27.19
N GLY A 220 46.19 9.52 -28.21
CA GLY A 220 45.21 8.48 -28.50
C GLY A 220 45.85 7.15 -28.87
N GLY A 221 45.14 6.07 -28.54
CA GLY A 221 45.49 4.71 -28.87
C GLY A 221 44.27 3.81 -28.74
N SER A 222 43.41 3.85 -29.75
CA SER A 222 42.41 2.81 -29.98
C SER A 222 43.14 1.51 -30.32
N GLN A 223 43.34 0.61 -29.36
CA GLN A 223 43.68 -0.77 -29.67
C GLN A 223 42.96 -1.73 -28.72
N ALA A 224 41.93 -2.34 -29.29
CA ALA A 224 41.47 -3.71 -29.11
C ALA A 224 41.29 -4.23 -27.67
N ASN A 225 40.01 -4.25 -27.25
CA ASN A 225 39.52 -5.15 -26.21
C ASN A 225 39.86 -6.61 -26.61
N PRO A 226 40.63 -7.36 -25.82
CA PRO A 226 41.05 -8.70 -26.19
C PRO A 226 39.83 -9.63 -26.25
N SER A 227 39.51 -10.02 -27.49
CA SER A 227 38.91 -11.29 -27.88
C SER A 227 38.02 -11.98 -26.83
N VAL A 228 36.73 -11.66 -26.87
CA VAL A 228 35.68 -12.58 -26.46
C VAL A 228 35.75 -13.83 -27.36
N ARG A 229 36.49 -14.85 -26.91
CA ARG A 229 36.28 -16.26 -27.25
C ARG A 229 35.61 -16.84 -25.99
N GLY A 230 34.33 -17.14 -25.94
CA GLY A 230 33.61 -18.08 -26.80
C GLY A 230 33.52 -19.43 -26.08
N GLY A 231 32.36 -19.70 -25.45
CA GLY A 231 31.90 -21.07 -25.14
C GLY A 231 32.18 -21.61 -23.73
N GLY A 232 31.70 -20.93 -22.68
CA GLY A 232 31.52 -21.55 -21.37
C GLY A 232 30.07 -21.39 -20.93
N SER A 233 29.42 -22.47 -20.49
CA SER A 233 28.14 -22.41 -19.79
C SER A 233 28.35 -21.64 -18.48
N HIS A 234 28.25 -20.31 -18.54
CA HIS A 234 28.47 -19.46 -17.38
C HIS A 234 27.24 -19.54 -16.48
N SER A 235 27.30 -20.43 -15.49
CA SER A 235 26.23 -20.56 -14.51
C SER A 235 26.22 -19.34 -13.59
N VAL A 236 25.36 -18.35 -13.86
CA VAL A 236 25.24 -17.14 -13.04
C VAL A 236 24.19 -17.38 -11.95
N ARG A 237 24.46 -16.94 -10.73
CA ARG A 237 23.46 -16.92 -9.65
C ARG A 237 22.59 -15.68 -9.83
N LYS A 238 21.29 -15.88 -10.10
CA LYS A 238 20.30 -14.82 -10.29
C LYS A 238 19.21 -14.95 -9.22
N ALA A 239 18.74 -13.81 -8.72
CA ALA A 239 17.54 -13.80 -7.88
C ALA A 239 16.31 -14.08 -8.77
N VAL A 240 15.46 -15.01 -8.34
CA VAL A 240 14.24 -15.44 -9.05
C VAL A 240 13.12 -15.67 -8.05
N ALA A 241 11.88 -15.42 -8.46
CA ALA A 241 10.69 -15.80 -7.71
C ALA A 241 10.43 -17.31 -7.80
N LEU A 242 10.25 -17.97 -6.66
CA LEU A 242 9.92 -19.39 -6.55
C LEU A 242 8.52 -19.52 -5.91
N VAL A 243 7.68 -20.34 -6.53
CA VAL A 243 6.34 -20.65 -6.01
C VAL A 243 6.39 -21.95 -5.20
N ARG A 244 5.95 -21.89 -3.95
CA ARG A 244 5.75 -23.02 -3.04
C ARG A 244 4.43 -23.69 -3.36
N SER A 245 4.57 -24.87 -3.94
CA SER A 245 3.52 -25.79 -4.30
C SER A 245 2.50 -26.06 -3.18
N GLU A 246 2.95 -26.15 -1.94
CA GLU A 246 2.10 -26.47 -0.78
C GLU A 246 1.19 -25.32 -0.32
N ARG A 247 1.43 -24.09 -0.80
CA ARG A 247 0.65 -22.88 -0.45
C ARG A 247 -0.05 -22.23 -1.64
N CYS A 248 0.36 -22.59 -2.87
CA CYS A 248 -0.23 -22.01 -4.07
C CYS A 248 -1.63 -22.58 -4.32
N GLY A 249 -2.64 -21.71 -4.36
CA GLY A 249 -4.02 -22.08 -4.71
C GLY A 249 -4.42 -21.77 -6.15
N GLY A 250 -3.46 -21.46 -7.03
CA GLY A 250 -3.74 -21.24 -8.46
C GLY A 250 -4.54 -19.98 -8.82
N CYS A 251 -4.73 -19.03 -7.90
CA CYS A 251 -5.60 -17.85 -8.08
C CYS A 251 -5.23 -16.87 -9.21
N GLY A 252 -4.02 -16.95 -9.80
CA GLY A 252 -3.65 -16.14 -10.96
C GLY A 252 -3.10 -14.74 -10.67
N ILE A 253 -3.26 -14.18 -9.47
CA ILE A 253 -2.87 -12.79 -9.13
C ILE A 253 -1.40 -12.47 -9.49
N CYS A 254 -0.49 -13.43 -9.25
CA CYS A 254 0.93 -13.27 -9.59
C CYS A 254 1.19 -13.08 -11.09
N VAL A 255 0.33 -13.58 -11.96
CA VAL A 255 0.41 -13.41 -13.42
C VAL A 255 0.08 -11.97 -13.79
N ASP A 256 -1.01 -11.43 -13.24
CA ASP A 256 -1.51 -10.09 -13.57
C ASP A 256 -0.53 -8.98 -13.14
N VAL A 257 0.13 -9.18 -11.99
CA VAL A 257 1.07 -8.20 -11.42
C VAL A 257 2.49 -8.35 -11.98
N CYS A 258 2.75 -9.31 -12.86
CA CYS A 258 4.09 -9.55 -13.38
C CYS A 258 4.40 -8.62 -14.57
N PRO A 259 5.24 -7.57 -14.42
CA PRO A 259 5.48 -6.59 -15.47
C PRO A 259 6.24 -7.16 -16.67
N VAL A 260 6.91 -8.31 -16.49
CA VAL A 260 7.74 -8.98 -17.50
C VAL A 260 7.09 -10.25 -18.06
N GLY A 261 5.87 -10.59 -17.61
CA GLY A 261 5.18 -11.80 -18.05
C GLY A 261 5.97 -13.10 -17.80
N ALA A 262 6.71 -13.16 -16.68
CA ALA A 262 7.53 -14.31 -16.31
C ALA A 262 6.74 -15.41 -15.60
N ILE A 263 5.45 -15.23 -15.31
CA ILE A 263 4.65 -16.17 -14.51
C ILE A 263 3.48 -16.67 -15.36
N ARG A 264 3.22 -17.98 -15.33
CA ARG A 264 2.08 -18.63 -15.98
C ARG A 264 1.38 -19.59 -15.02
N ILE A 265 0.10 -19.85 -15.24
CA ILE A 265 -0.62 -20.91 -14.53
C ILE A 265 -0.51 -22.21 -15.33
N GLU A 266 -0.07 -23.27 -14.68
CA GLU A 266 -0.08 -24.64 -15.18
C GLU A 266 -0.89 -25.51 -14.22
N GLY A 267 -2.06 -25.96 -14.67
CA GLY A 267 -3.00 -26.69 -13.82
C GLY A 267 -3.53 -25.81 -12.69
N ASP A 268 -3.24 -26.19 -11.45
CA ASP A 268 -3.66 -25.50 -10.22
C ASP A 268 -2.56 -24.61 -9.61
N ARG A 269 -1.44 -24.40 -10.32
CA ARG A 269 -0.23 -23.74 -9.76
C ARG A 269 0.36 -22.68 -10.65
N ALA A 270 0.95 -21.67 -10.02
CA ALA A 270 1.78 -20.70 -10.70
C ALA A 270 3.20 -21.24 -10.90
N VAL A 271 3.72 -21.08 -12.12
CA VAL A 271 5.07 -21.48 -12.52
C VAL A 271 5.80 -20.24 -13.04
N VAL A 272 7.01 -20.02 -12.54
CA VAL A 272 7.85 -18.87 -12.87
C VAL A 272 8.94 -19.28 -13.85
N ASP A 273 9.09 -18.52 -14.93
CA ASP A 273 10.20 -18.59 -15.87
C ASP A 273 11.42 -17.84 -15.29
N PRO A 274 12.50 -18.55 -14.91
CA PRO A 274 13.66 -17.95 -14.27
C PRO A 274 14.47 -17.04 -15.21
N LEU A 275 14.40 -17.27 -16.52
CA LEU A 275 15.10 -16.47 -17.52
C LEU A 275 14.45 -15.09 -17.65
N ARG A 276 13.12 -15.05 -17.68
CA ARG A 276 12.35 -13.80 -17.78
C ARG A 276 12.17 -13.06 -16.45
N CYS A 277 12.17 -13.76 -15.32
CA CYS A 277 11.97 -13.14 -14.01
C CYS A 277 13.06 -12.11 -13.68
N THR A 278 12.68 -10.91 -13.25
CA THR A 278 13.61 -9.85 -12.83
C THR A 278 13.73 -9.72 -11.30
N ALA A 279 13.04 -10.57 -10.55
CA ALA A 279 12.96 -10.52 -9.08
C ALA A 279 12.54 -9.16 -8.50
N CYS A 280 11.63 -8.46 -9.18
CA CYS A 280 11.04 -7.20 -8.70
C CYS A 280 10.13 -7.34 -7.46
N ALA A 281 9.84 -8.57 -7.02
CA ALA A 281 9.03 -8.91 -5.86
C ALA A 281 7.54 -8.49 -5.89
N ALA A 282 7.02 -7.99 -7.03
CA ALA A 282 5.60 -7.64 -7.16
C ALA A 282 4.65 -8.82 -6.82
N CYS A 283 4.94 -10.01 -7.36
CA CYS A 283 4.17 -11.22 -7.07
C CYS A 283 4.26 -11.70 -5.61
N VAL A 284 5.32 -11.32 -4.88
CA VAL A 284 5.47 -11.66 -3.45
C VAL A 284 4.57 -10.76 -2.61
N ALA A 285 4.51 -9.47 -2.93
CA ALA A 285 3.66 -8.52 -2.22
C ALA A 285 2.17 -8.81 -2.38
N GLU A 286 1.76 -9.33 -3.55
CA GLU A 286 0.35 -9.50 -3.92
C GLU A 286 -0.17 -10.93 -3.71
N CYS A 287 0.66 -11.88 -3.30
CA CYS A 287 0.22 -13.26 -3.11
C CYS A 287 -0.58 -13.41 -1.79
N PRO A 288 -1.89 -13.69 -1.83
CA PRO A 288 -2.72 -13.80 -0.63
C PRO A 288 -2.34 -15.00 0.24
N ASN A 289 -1.76 -16.04 -0.37
CA ASN A 289 -1.32 -17.25 0.32
C ASN A 289 0.18 -17.24 0.66
N GLU A 290 0.89 -16.15 0.34
CA GLU A 290 2.33 -16.01 0.56
C GLU A 290 3.14 -17.21 0.00
N ALA A 291 2.66 -17.75 -1.12
CA ALA A 291 3.25 -18.91 -1.76
C ALA A 291 4.51 -18.56 -2.54
N VAL A 292 4.77 -17.27 -2.81
CA VAL A 292 5.91 -16.83 -3.64
C VAL A 292 7.01 -16.26 -2.78
N ILE A 293 8.26 -16.70 -2.99
CA ILE A 293 9.45 -16.19 -2.30
C ILE A 293 10.56 -15.85 -3.30
N ILE A 294 11.49 -14.97 -2.93
CA ILE A 294 12.69 -14.70 -3.74
C ILE A 294 13.84 -15.58 -3.27
N VAL A 295 14.46 -16.30 -4.20
CA VAL A 295 15.61 -17.18 -3.95
C VAL A 295 16.73 -16.91 -4.95
N GLN A 296 17.96 -17.25 -4.60
CA GLN A 296 19.06 -17.27 -5.57
C GLN A 296 19.07 -18.63 -6.27
N GLN A 297 18.83 -18.63 -7.59
CA GLN A 297 18.96 -19.82 -8.42
C GLN A 297 20.18 -19.71 -9.32
N ARG A 298 20.86 -20.84 -9.51
CA ARG A 298 21.87 -20.98 -10.55
C ARG A 298 21.13 -21.19 -11.86
N ILE A 299 21.25 -20.23 -12.79
CA ILE A 299 20.65 -20.32 -14.12
C ILE A 299 21.77 -20.63 -15.10
N GLU A 300 21.54 -21.65 -15.92
CA GLU A 300 22.36 -21.94 -17.09
C GLU A 300 21.72 -21.20 -18.28
N SER A 301 22.45 -20.23 -18.82
CA SER A 301 22.05 -19.38 -19.95
C SER A 301 22.93 -19.62 -21.15
#